data_AF-A0A924DWY6-F1
#
_entry.id   AF-A0A924DWY6-F1
#
_cell.length_a   1.000
_cell.length_b   1.000
_cell.length_c   1.000
_cell.angle_alpha   90.00
_cell.angle_beta   90.00
_cell.angle_gamma   90.00
#
_symmetry.space_group_name_H-M   'P 1'
#
loop_
_entity.id
_entity.type
_entity.pdbx_description
1 polymer ?
#
loop_
_entity_poly.entity_id
_entity_poly.type
_entity_poly.pdbx_seq_one_letter_code
_entity_poly.pdbx_strand_id
1 'polypeptide(L)'
;MRICQLQNIIRCIFVASIFISCSTSKIADKHDERLITANWLKIPFRFALRDQDDNYLTHPFFDIDPGFKRETRTLNYFITTPEDSSYKYNFDLYSGKLYKERDYCPVDDIWDFYKGDVYKPNFTQGIVPRTYDQNSNPQKIVIFSNNSEIEKFKYLPTNYDSAKVVGSVILDSCENYPCDLKAKWTSTQILLAVNAHDDGYSKVNFLNELKSKVDWTYFKSVLVNQDGVHQIGKRYYPAYRISKEFNLDDSIKYFETNSTTAKMDELVKWRDGCFKLYDDVWAKTEKIRSDQNDQQTKFLNFFKEFYTKNSAQFYSCQKLVRPANINDDARRLWFFAYIQAFTNLEKNGFYFSCSDKAWFYNAKVDDAHFFNDQNKELARCRARNFEISFDQAINGLSLMKNQTNKNFRFIEYDTQRGGSHQKLYSWVPETAKTSVCKNPKDTIKEKQFVLFPQDIVWPNFTPDDDKTIQ
;
A
#
# COMPACT_ATOMS: atom_id res chain seq x y z
N MET A 1 -21.65 37.69 -74.35
CA MET A 1 -21.46 36.35 -73.74
C MET A 1 -20.54 36.52 -72.53
N ARG A 2 -20.90 36.00 -71.33
CA ARG A 2 -20.16 36.05 -70.03
C ARG A 2 -20.46 37.16 -69.00
N ILE A 3 -21.73 37.43 -68.65
CA ILE A 3 -22.06 38.11 -67.37
C ILE A 3 -23.19 37.40 -66.58
N CYS A 4 -24.15 36.74 -67.24
CA CYS A 4 -25.27 36.09 -66.53
C CYS A 4 -24.95 34.74 -65.84
N GLN A 5 -23.84 34.07 -66.14
CA GLN A 5 -23.50 32.80 -65.49
C GLN A 5 -22.80 32.95 -64.12
N LEU A 6 -22.30 34.15 -63.80
CA LEU A 6 -21.60 34.39 -62.53
C LEU A 6 -22.58 34.63 -61.36
N GLN A 7 -23.78 35.16 -61.64
CA GLN A 7 -24.78 35.44 -60.60
C GLN A 7 -25.48 34.18 -60.07
N ASN A 8 -25.62 33.13 -60.89
CA ASN A 8 -26.22 31.87 -60.44
C ASN A 8 -25.25 31.03 -59.58
N ILE A 9 -23.93 31.14 -59.81
CA ILE A 9 -22.93 30.43 -59.00
C ILE A 9 -22.81 31.06 -57.60
N ILE A 10 -22.90 32.40 -57.49
CA ILE A 10 -22.84 33.09 -56.19
C ILE A 10 -24.07 32.78 -55.32
N ARG A 11 -25.26 32.62 -55.93
CA ARG A 11 -26.47 32.22 -55.19
C ARG A 11 -26.42 30.77 -54.71
N CYS A 12 -25.78 29.85 -55.42
CA CYS A 12 -25.59 28.47 -54.95
C CYS A 12 -24.59 28.38 -53.79
N ILE A 13 -23.56 29.23 -53.74
CA ILE A 13 -22.57 29.22 -52.65
C ILE A 13 -23.16 29.80 -51.35
N PHE A 14 -24.09 30.76 -51.43
CA PHE A 14 -24.76 31.33 -50.25
C PHE A 14 -25.85 30.44 -49.64
N VAL A 15 -26.47 29.54 -50.43
CA VAL A 15 -27.46 28.58 -49.91
C VAL A 15 -26.79 27.32 -49.34
N ALA A 16 -25.62 26.94 -49.86
CA ALA A 16 -24.84 25.82 -49.31
C ALA A 16 -24.16 26.13 -47.96
N SER A 17 -24.00 27.41 -47.60
CA SER A 17 -23.36 27.83 -46.34
C SER A 17 -24.34 27.98 -45.16
N ILE A 18 -25.65 27.85 -45.38
CA ILE A 18 -26.68 27.89 -44.31
C ILE A 18 -27.01 26.49 -43.77
N PHE A 19 -26.62 25.40 -44.46
CA PHE A 19 -26.83 24.02 -43.99
C PHE A 19 -25.62 23.41 -43.25
N ILE A 20 -24.58 24.19 -42.96
CA ILE A 20 -23.41 23.76 -42.17
C ILE A 20 -23.36 24.56 -40.85
N SER A 21 -24.42 24.49 -40.05
CA SER A 21 -24.31 24.85 -38.62
C SER A 21 -25.47 24.30 -37.81
N CYS A 22 -25.25 23.10 -37.27
CA CYS A 22 -25.61 22.67 -35.91
C CYS A 22 -25.40 21.15 -35.79
N SER A 23 -24.24 20.65 -36.24
CA SER A 23 -23.60 19.60 -35.45
C SER A 23 -22.99 20.32 -34.25
N THR A 24 -23.78 20.49 -33.20
CA THR A 24 -23.22 20.66 -31.85
C THR A 24 -22.37 19.43 -31.62
N SER A 25 -21.10 19.49 -32.01
CA SER A 25 -20.07 18.66 -31.40
C SER A 25 -20.31 18.82 -29.92
N LYS A 26 -20.66 17.73 -29.23
CA LYS A 26 -20.71 17.71 -27.77
C LYS A 26 -19.45 18.46 -27.35
N ILE A 27 -19.64 19.59 -26.67
CA ILE A 27 -18.55 20.21 -25.93
C ILE A 27 -18.10 19.04 -25.05
N ALA A 28 -16.95 18.45 -25.41
CA ALA A 28 -16.31 17.49 -24.54
C ALA A 28 -16.11 18.30 -23.26
N ASP A 29 -16.91 17.99 -22.23
CA ASP A 29 -16.70 18.55 -20.92
C ASP A 29 -15.21 18.39 -20.68
N LYS A 30 -14.52 19.53 -20.53
CA LYS A 30 -13.10 19.53 -20.22
C LYS A 30 -13.00 18.68 -18.98
N HIS A 31 -12.42 17.49 -19.12
CA HIS A 31 -12.24 16.56 -18.03
C HIS A 31 -11.33 17.30 -17.05
N ASP A 32 -11.93 17.95 -16.04
CA ASP A 32 -11.18 18.73 -15.07
C ASP A 32 -10.27 17.75 -14.36
N GLU A 33 -8.98 17.80 -14.70
CA GLU A 33 -7.96 16.97 -14.09
C GLU A 33 -7.94 17.33 -12.60
N ARG A 34 -8.52 16.45 -11.78
CA ARG A 34 -8.63 16.68 -10.34
C ARG A 34 -7.28 16.42 -9.71
N LEU A 35 -6.47 17.46 -9.67
CA LEU A 35 -5.17 17.45 -9.02
C LEU A 35 -5.36 17.32 -7.50
N ILE A 36 -4.56 16.45 -6.88
CA ILE A 36 -4.55 16.30 -5.43
C ILE A 36 -3.87 17.54 -4.83
N THR A 37 -4.52 18.19 -3.87
CA THR A 37 -3.90 19.30 -3.11
C THR A 37 -3.32 18.77 -1.81
N ALA A 38 -2.05 19.06 -1.54
CA ALA A 38 -1.38 18.61 -0.32
C ALA A 38 -2.02 19.23 0.92
N ASN A 39 -2.49 18.43 1.87
CA ASN A 39 -3.00 18.88 3.17
C ASN A 39 -2.46 18.03 4.33
N TRP A 40 -2.34 16.73 4.12
CA TRP A 40 -1.86 15.74 5.07
C TRP A 40 -0.38 15.92 5.42
N LEU A 41 0.44 16.32 4.45
CA LEU A 41 1.87 16.52 4.67
C LEU A 41 2.24 18.00 4.87
N LYS A 42 1.26 18.90 5.03
CA LYS A 42 1.47 20.28 5.50
C LYS A 42 1.73 20.30 7.01
N ILE A 43 2.86 19.74 7.41
CA ILE A 43 3.29 19.50 8.79
C ILE A 43 4.72 20.01 9.01
N PRO A 44 5.25 20.05 10.25
CA PRO A 44 6.62 20.45 10.50
C PRO A 44 7.65 19.67 9.65
N PHE A 45 8.70 20.36 9.19
CA PHE A 45 9.71 19.79 8.29
C PHE A 45 10.34 18.49 8.80
N ARG A 46 10.52 18.37 10.13
CA ARG A 46 11.02 17.14 10.78
C ARG A 46 10.18 15.89 10.56
N PHE A 47 8.95 15.99 10.04
CA PHE A 47 8.04 14.86 9.80
C PHE A 47 7.63 14.71 8.32
N ALA A 48 7.99 15.64 7.44
CA ALA A 48 7.56 15.62 6.04
C ALA A 48 8.74 15.72 5.09
N LEU A 49 8.75 14.84 4.08
CA LEU A 49 9.55 15.05 2.88
C LEU A 49 8.91 16.16 2.03
N ARG A 50 9.76 16.96 1.40
CA ARG A 50 9.39 17.97 0.42
C ARG A 50 9.98 17.60 -0.95
N ASP A 51 9.42 18.15 -2.01
CA ASP A 51 9.99 17.98 -3.35
C ASP A 51 11.25 18.84 -3.54
N GLN A 52 11.77 18.89 -4.77
CA GLN A 52 12.98 19.64 -5.11
C GLN A 52 12.80 21.16 -4.96
N ASP A 53 11.56 21.64 -5.06
CA ASP A 53 11.19 23.05 -4.99
C ASP A 53 10.68 23.43 -3.58
N ASP A 54 10.94 22.58 -2.58
CA ASP A 54 10.51 22.75 -1.18
C ASP A 54 8.98 22.76 -0.98
N ASN A 55 8.20 22.26 -1.95
CA ASN A 55 6.75 22.13 -1.81
C ASN A 55 6.36 20.89 -0.99
N TYR A 56 5.20 20.99 -0.35
CA TYR A 56 4.59 19.87 0.34
C TYR A 56 4.14 18.79 -0.64
N LEU A 57 4.56 17.56 -0.39
CA LEU A 57 4.11 16.40 -1.14
C LEU A 57 2.63 16.10 -0.86
N THR A 58 1.94 15.56 -1.86
CA THR A 58 0.59 15.02 -1.70
C THR A 58 0.61 13.61 -1.15
N HIS A 59 -0.46 13.25 -0.44
CA HIS A 59 -0.73 11.91 0.08
C HIS A 59 -2.12 11.44 -0.40
N PRO A 60 -2.20 10.70 -1.52
CA PRO A 60 -3.47 10.39 -2.18
C PRO A 60 -4.53 9.77 -1.26
N PHE A 61 -4.13 8.87 -0.37
CA PHE A 61 -5.08 8.25 0.54
C PHE A 61 -5.70 9.21 1.57
N PHE A 62 -5.01 10.27 1.99
CA PHE A 62 -5.50 11.17 3.05
C PHE A 62 -5.99 12.53 2.52
N ASP A 63 -5.40 13.02 1.43
CA ASP A 63 -5.71 14.33 0.87
C ASP A 63 -7.00 14.35 0.03
N ILE A 64 -7.45 13.19 -0.44
CA ILE A 64 -8.65 13.08 -1.26
C ILE A 64 -9.86 12.76 -0.37
N ASP A 65 -11.00 13.36 -0.67
CA ASP A 65 -12.28 12.95 -0.11
C ASP A 65 -12.82 11.71 -0.82
N PRO A 66 -13.23 10.65 -0.10
CA PRO A 66 -13.79 9.46 -0.73
C PRO A 66 -15.00 9.78 -1.60
N GLY A 67 -15.72 10.88 -1.33
CA GLY A 67 -16.76 11.39 -2.20
C GLY A 67 -17.90 10.40 -2.45
N PHE A 68 -18.12 9.45 -1.53
CA PHE A 68 -19.11 8.41 -1.69
C PHE A 68 -20.52 9.01 -1.66
N LYS A 69 -21.25 8.86 -2.77
CA LYS A 69 -22.62 9.31 -2.95
C LYS A 69 -23.49 8.10 -3.26
N ARG A 70 -24.43 7.79 -2.37
CA ARG A 70 -25.27 6.60 -2.45
C ARG A 70 -26.24 6.65 -3.64
N GLU A 71 -26.77 7.84 -3.93
CA GLU A 71 -27.78 8.06 -4.97
C GLU A 71 -27.20 7.78 -6.37
N THR A 72 -26.00 8.32 -6.62
CA THR A 72 -25.27 8.14 -7.88
C THR A 72 -24.38 6.90 -7.89
N ARG A 73 -24.17 6.27 -6.72
CA ARG A 73 -23.26 5.14 -6.49
C ARG A 73 -21.82 5.45 -6.89
N THR A 74 -21.44 6.72 -6.80
CA THR A 74 -20.13 7.20 -7.22
C THR A 74 -19.23 7.40 -6.01
N LEU A 75 -17.95 7.18 -6.18
CA LEU A 75 -16.90 7.53 -5.22
C LEU A 75 -15.66 8.00 -5.97
N ASN A 76 -14.72 8.59 -5.24
CA ASN A 76 -13.40 8.94 -5.74
C ASN A 76 -12.42 7.79 -5.51
N TYR A 77 -11.50 7.58 -6.44
CA TYR A 77 -10.47 6.56 -6.33
C TYR A 77 -9.09 7.10 -6.75
N PHE A 78 -8.06 6.49 -6.18
CA PHE A 78 -6.67 6.68 -6.59
C PHE A 78 -6.18 5.37 -7.23
N ILE A 79 -5.56 5.47 -8.40
CA ILE A 79 -5.05 4.30 -9.12
C ILE A 79 -3.76 3.82 -8.44
N THR A 80 -3.60 2.51 -8.31
CA THR A 80 -2.34 1.90 -7.88
C THR A 80 -1.67 1.20 -9.04
N THR A 81 -2.41 0.33 -9.76
CA THR A 81 -1.89 -0.41 -10.90
C THR A 81 -2.80 -0.21 -12.12
N PRO A 82 -2.33 0.46 -13.18
CA PRO A 82 -3.08 0.60 -14.42
C PRO A 82 -3.37 -0.72 -15.12
N GLU A 83 -4.43 -0.74 -15.92
CA GLU A 83 -4.68 -1.77 -16.92
C GLU A 83 -3.46 -1.98 -17.85
N ASP A 84 -3.24 -3.22 -18.26
CA ASP A 84 -2.12 -3.66 -19.11
C ASP A 84 -0.71 -3.37 -18.56
N SER A 85 -0.60 -2.93 -17.30
CA SER A 85 0.69 -2.72 -16.65
C SER A 85 1.49 -4.02 -16.64
N SER A 86 2.78 -3.93 -16.95
CA SER A 86 3.73 -5.05 -16.78
C SER A 86 4.14 -5.25 -15.32
N TYR A 87 3.74 -4.34 -14.44
CA TYR A 87 4.17 -4.27 -13.05
C TYR A 87 2.96 -4.13 -12.15
N LYS A 88 2.99 -4.84 -11.01
CA LYS A 88 2.07 -4.61 -9.92
C LYS A 88 2.69 -3.62 -8.94
N TYR A 89 1.94 -2.58 -8.61
CA TYR A 89 2.31 -1.60 -7.61
C TYR A 89 1.45 -1.75 -6.37
N ASN A 90 2.06 -1.53 -5.22
CA ASN A 90 1.37 -1.38 -3.96
C ASN A 90 1.56 0.05 -3.42
N PHE A 91 0.74 0.43 -2.44
CA PHE A 91 0.71 1.76 -1.87
C PHE A 91 1.22 1.73 -0.44
N ASP A 92 2.29 2.47 -0.17
CA ASP A 92 2.81 2.64 1.18
C ASP A 92 2.05 3.76 1.89
N LEU A 93 1.13 3.39 2.80
CA LEU A 93 0.31 4.32 3.58
C LEU A 93 1.14 5.27 4.45
N TYR A 94 2.35 4.87 4.84
CA TYR A 94 3.23 5.69 5.65
C TYR A 94 3.84 6.84 4.83
N SER A 95 4.22 6.57 3.59
CA SER A 95 4.84 7.58 2.71
C SER A 95 3.87 8.32 1.80
N GLY A 96 2.72 7.71 1.49
CA GLY A 96 1.78 8.17 0.47
C GLY A 96 2.26 7.90 -0.96
N LYS A 97 3.20 6.97 -1.14
CA LYS A 97 3.88 6.70 -2.42
C LYS A 97 3.61 5.28 -2.90
N LEU A 98 3.62 5.13 -4.21
CA LEU A 98 3.58 3.82 -4.83
C LEU A 98 4.98 3.20 -4.79
N TYR A 99 5.03 1.88 -4.72
CA TYR A 99 6.25 1.13 -4.96
C TYR A 99 5.93 -0.11 -5.77
N LYS A 100 6.88 -0.53 -6.59
CA LYS A 100 6.76 -1.78 -7.32
C LYS A 100 6.80 -2.95 -6.34
N GLU A 101 5.71 -3.71 -6.33
CA GLU A 101 5.59 -4.93 -5.54
C GLU A 101 6.20 -6.11 -6.30
N ARG A 102 5.84 -6.27 -7.59
CA ARG A 102 6.32 -7.37 -8.43
C ARG A 102 6.14 -7.10 -9.91
N ASP A 103 6.82 -7.91 -10.70
CA ASP A 103 6.61 -8.02 -12.15
C ASP A 103 5.48 -8.99 -12.45
N TYR A 104 4.66 -8.67 -13.44
CA TYR A 104 3.75 -9.64 -14.04
C TYR A 104 4.52 -10.54 -15.03
N CYS A 105 4.11 -11.79 -15.11
CA CYS A 105 4.56 -12.75 -16.11
C CYS A 105 3.37 -13.65 -16.50
N PRO A 106 3.40 -14.30 -17.67
CA PRO A 106 2.39 -15.28 -18.03
C PRO A 106 2.39 -16.46 -17.04
N VAL A 107 1.23 -16.79 -16.49
CA VAL A 107 1.02 -17.89 -15.54
C VAL A 107 -0.15 -18.77 -15.99
N ASP A 108 -0.17 -20.03 -15.57
CA ASP A 108 -1.36 -20.86 -15.64
C ASP A 108 -2.37 -20.43 -14.57
N ASP A 109 -3.66 -20.51 -14.88
CA ASP A 109 -4.70 -20.28 -13.87
C ASP A 109 -4.80 -21.48 -12.93
N ILE A 110 -4.37 -21.31 -11.67
CA ILE A 110 -4.39 -22.39 -10.68
C ILE A 110 -5.78 -22.93 -10.35
N TRP A 111 -6.83 -22.15 -10.67
CA TRP A 111 -8.23 -22.54 -10.49
C TRP A 111 -8.90 -23.03 -11.77
N ASP A 112 -8.17 -23.08 -12.89
CA ASP A 112 -8.68 -23.54 -14.19
C ASP A 112 -9.92 -22.77 -14.71
N PHE A 113 -10.16 -21.53 -14.24
CA PHE A 113 -11.25 -20.72 -14.77
C PHE A 113 -10.98 -20.36 -16.23
N TYR A 114 -9.75 -19.95 -16.54
CA TYR A 114 -9.32 -19.55 -17.89
C TYR A 114 -8.35 -20.57 -18.48
N LYS A 115 -8.56 -20.96 -19.74
CA LYS A 115 -7.76 -22.00 -20.42
C LYS A 115 -6.50 -21.48 -21.09
N GLY A 116 -6.36 -20.17 -21.25
CA GLY A 116 -5.15 -19.54 -21.78
C GLY A 116 -4.22 -19.02 -20.69
N ASP A 117 -3.23 -18.25 -21.11
CA ASP A 117 -2.25 -17.63 -20.22
C ASP A 117 -2.87 -16.43 -19.51
N VAL A 118 -2.81 -16.43 -18.18
CA VAL A 118 -3.12 -15.24 -17.38
C VAL A 118 -1.86 -14.39 -17.31
N TYR A 119 -1.93 -13.11 -17.65
CA TYR A 119 -0.72 -12.28 -17.69
C TYR A 119 -0.91 -10.93 -16.99
N LYS A 120 -1.57 -9.99 -17.65
CA LYS A 120 -1.72 -8.61 -17.19
C LYS A 120 -3.17 -8.35 -16.83
N PRO A 121 -3.46 -7.44 -15.89
CA PRO A 121 -4.83 -7.10 -15.60
C PRO A 121 -5.48 -6.38 -16.79
N ASN A 122 -6.64 -6.86 -17.21
CA ASN A 122 -7.54 -6.21 -18.18
C ASN A 122 -8.48 -5.20 -17.48
N PHE A 123 -7.96 -4.59 -16.42
CA PHE A 123 -8.65 -3.64 -15.56
C PHE A 123 -7.63 -2.83 -14.78
N THR A 124 -8.07 -1.71 -14.25
CA THR A 124 -7.26 -0.88 -13.37
C THR A 124 -7.56 -1.18 -11.90
N GLN A 125 -6.51 -1.23 -11.09
CA GLN A 125 -6.59 -1.39 -9.65
C GLN A 125 -6.40 -0.03 -8.97
N GLY A 126 -7.16 0.20 -7.91
CA GLY A 126 -7.05 1.39 -7.10
C GLY A 126 -7.50 1.18 -5.67
N ILE A 127 -7.48 2.28 -4.92
CA ILE A 127 -7.95 2.36 -3.55
C ILE A 127 -8.95 3.51 -3.39
N VAL A 128 -9.91 3.34 -2.49
CA VAL A 128 -10.82 4.41 -2.07
C VAL A 128 -10.13 5.23 -0.97
N PRO A 129 -9.90 6.54 -1.16
CA PRO A 129 -9.21 7.38 -0.18
C PRO A 129 -9.92 7.42 1.17
N ARG A 130 -9.16 7.46 2.26
CA ARG A 130 -9.62 7.51 3.66
C ARG A 130 -10.57 6.40 4.08
N THR A 131 -10.75 5.37 3.27
CA THR A 131 -11.62 4.24 3.59
C THR A 131 -10.79 2.99 3.81
N TYR A 132 -10.97 2.38 4.98
CA TYR A 132 -10.36 1.12 5.36
C TYR A 132 -11.38 -0.02 5.22
N ASP A 133 -10.93 -1.19 4.81
CA ASP A 133 -11.70 -2.43 4.78
C ASP A 133 -11.81 -3.06 6.19
N GLN A 134 -12.48 -4.20 6.29
CA GLN A 134 -12.66 -4.95 7.54
C GLN A 134 -11.35 -5.42 8.19
N ASN A 135 -10.24 -5.42 7.43
CA ASN A 135 -8.91 -5.84 7.88
C ASN A 135 -8.00 -4.62 8.14
N SER A 136 -8.57 -3.41 8.18
CA SER A 136 -7.85 -2.14 8.35
C SER A 136 -6.83 -1.84 7.23
N ASN A 137 -7.02 -2.39 6.03
CA ASN A 137 -6.26 -2.04 4.84
C ASN A 137 -7.03 -1.01 4.00
N PRO A 138 -6.37 -0.24 3.12
CA PRO A 138 -7.09 0.62 2.17
C PRO A 138 -8.13 -0.16 1.37
N GLN A 139 -9.37 0.33 1.33
CA GLN A 139 -10.44 -0.31 0.59
C GLN A 139 -10.06 -0.38 -0.90
N LYS A 140 -9.94 -1.61 -1.41
CA LYS A 140 -9.60 -1.86 -2.81
C LYS A 140 -10.80 -1.65 -3.73
N ILE A 141 -10.51 -1.17 -4.93
CA ILE A 141 -11.46 -1.02 -6.02
C ILE A 141 -10.80 -1.43 -7.34
N VAL A 142 -11.58 -2.08 -8.20
CA VAL A 142 -11.25 -2.36 -9.59
C VAL A 142 -12.12 -1.48 -10.48
N ILE A 143 -11.48 -0.83 -11.44
CA ILE A 143 -12.11 0.09 -12.39
C ILE A 143 -11.95 -0.45 -13.80
N PHE A 144 -13.05 -0.55 -14.51
CA PHE A 144 -13.10 -0.83 -15.94
C PHE A 144 -13.35 0.47 -16.72
N SER A 145 -12.52 0.75 -17.71
CA SER A 145 -12.67 1.89 -18.60
C SER A 145 -11.96 1.63 -19.93
N ASN A 146 -12.07 2.56 -20.86
CA ASN A 146 -11.29 2.63 -22.07
C ASN A 146 -9.87 3.14 -21.76
N ASN A 147 -8.87 2.56 -22.43
CA ASN A 147 -7.45 2.77 -22.14
C ASN A 147 -7.01 4.25 -22.16
N SER A 148 -7.59 5.09 -23.03
CA SER A 148 -7.19 6.50 -23.20
C SER A 148 -7.36 7.35 -21.93
N GLU A 149 -8.32 7.02 -21.07
CA GLU A 149 -8.58 7.78 -19.83
C GLU A 149 -7.57 7.47 -18.73
N ILE A 150 -6.94 6.29 -18.78
CA ILE A 150 -6.03 5.80 -17.74
C ILE A 150 -4.56 6.00 -18.11
N GLU A 151 -4.24 6.18 -19.39
CA GLU A 151 -2.88 6.42 -19.85
C GLU A 151 -2.21 7.61 -19.16
N LYS A 152 -2.99 8.63 -18.77
CA LYS A 152 -2.49 9.80 -18.02
C LYS A 152 -1.86 9.42 -16.69
N PHE A 153 -2.38 8.38 -16.02
CA PHE A 153 -1.83 7.90 -14.75
C PHE A 153 -0.47 7.22 -14.91
N LYS A 154 -0.16 6.67 -16.11
CA LYS A 154 1.18 6.12 -16.40
C LYS A 154 2.28 7.18 -16.24
N TYR A 155 1.94 8.46 -16.35
CA TYR A 155 2.89 9.58 -16.30
C TYR A 155 2.82 10.40 -15.01
N LEU A 156 1.67 10.42 -14.29
CA LEU A 156 1.49 11.26 -13.10
C LEU A 156 0.69 10.53 -11.99
N PRO A 157 1.35 9.99 -10.94
CA PRO A 157 0.70 9.34 -9.80
C PRO A 157 0.08 10.33 -8.80
N THR A 158 -0.34 11.51 -9.25
CA THR A 158 -0.89 12.61 -8.44
C THR A 158 -2.33 12.95 -8.79
N ASN A 159 -2.97 12.14 -9.62
CA ASN A 159 -4.33 12.35 -10.08
C ASN A 159 -5.28 11.35 -9.40
N TYR A 160 -6.53 11.76 -9.26
CA TYR A 160 -7.62 10.90 -8.84
C TYR A 160 -8.82 11.12 -9.76
N ASP A 161 -9.74 10.16 -9.75
CA ASP A 161 -10.94 10.25 -10.57
C ASP A 161 -12.15 9.66 -9.83
N SER A 162 -13.32 9.70 -10.46
CA SER A 162 -14.57 9.15 -9.93
C SER A 162 -15.02 7.90 -10.68
N ALA A 163 -15.45 6.90 -9.92
CA ALA A 163 -15.99 5.66 -10.46
C ALA A 163 -17.40 5.41 -9.95
N LYS A 164 -18.25 4.84 -10.80
CA LYS A 164 -19.58 4.35 -10.47
C LYS A 164 -19.50 2.87 -10.09
N VAL A 165 -19.83 2.54 -8.85
CA VAL A 165 -19.84 1.17 -8.34
C VAL A 165 -21.01 0.41 -8.97
N VAL A 166 -20.73 -0.80 -9.46
CA VAL A 166 -21.72 -1.67 -10.12
C VAL A 166 -21.88 -3.03 -9.42
N GLY A 167 -20.97 -3.36 -8.50
CA GLY A 167 -20.98 -4.57 -7.69
C GLY A 167 -19.68 -4.71 -6.89
N SER A 168 -19.41 -5.90 -6.37
CA SER A 168 -18.16 -6.22 -5.66
C SER A 168 -17.90 -7.72 -5.68
N VAL A 169 -16.66 -8.11 -5.42
CA VAL A 169 -16.30 -9.50 -5.08
C VAL A 169 -15.72 -9.58 -3.67
N ILE A 170 -15.87 -10.73 -3.03
CA ILE A 170 -15.11 -11.08 -1.83
C ILE A 170 -13.93 -11.95 -2.26
N LEU A 171 -12.73 -11.39 -2.08
CA LEU A 171 -11.48 -12.10 -2.28
C LEU A 171 -11.03 -12.64 -0.91
N ASP A 172 -11.04 -13.95 -0.77
CA ASP A 172 -10.44 -14.62 0.37
C ASP A 172 -8.95 -14.81 0.11
N SER A 173 -8.13 -14.44 1.08
CA SER A 173 -6.69 -14.69 1.08
C SER A 173 -6.30 -15.66 2.20
N CYS A 174 -5.43 -16.61 1.87
CA CYS A 174 -4.84 -17.51 2.84
C CYS A 174 -3.38 -17.13 3.03
N GLU A 175 -3.02 -16.79 4.26
CA GLU A 175 -1.65 -16.40 4.58
C GLU A 175 -0.73 -17.61 4.69
N ASN A 176 -1.16 -18.69 5.36
CA ASN A 176 -0.34 -19.87 5.62
C ASN A 176 -1.05 -21.15 5.17
N TYR A 177 -0.39 -21.95 4.33
CA TYR A 177 -0.89 -23.26 3.91
C TYR A 177 -0.70 -24.31 5.03
N PRO A 178 -1.60 -25.32 5.19
CA PRO A 178 -2.79 -25.62 4.38
C PRO A 178 -3.96 -24.68 4.64
N CYS A 179 -4.65 -24.31 3.57
CA CYS A 179 -5.82 -23.41 3.55
C CYS A 179 -7.15 -24.19 3.60
N ASP A 180 -7.17 -25.25 4.40
CA ASP A 180 -8.25 -26.24 4.53
C ASP A 180 -9.42 -25.75 5.40
N LEU A 181 -9.13 -24.96 6.45
CA LEU A 181 -10.14 -24.43 7.36
C LEU A 181 -10.61 -23.03 6.95
N LYS A 182 -11.92 -22.79 7.06
CA LYS A 182 -12.52 -21.46 6.79
C LYS A 182 -11.86 -20.34 7.61
N ALA A 183 -11.52 -20.59 8.87
CA ALA A 183 -10.89 -19.60 9.75
C ALA A 183 -9.49 -19.15 9.30
N LYS A 184 -8.83 -19.88 8.41
CA LYS A 184 -7.51 -19.51 7.85
C LYS A 184 -7.63 -18.53 6.66
N TRP A 185 -8.85 -18.29 6.19
CA TRP A 185 -9.12 -17.37 5.09
C TRP A 185 -9.52 -16.01 5.63
N THR A 186 -8.77 -14.99 5.24
CA THR A 186 -9.10 -13.59 5.52
C THR A 186 -9.79 -13.00 4.30
N SER A 187 -11.08 -12.70 4.44
CA SER A 187 -11.90 -12.11 3.37
C SER A 187 -11.66 -10.61 3.25
N THR A 188 -11.60 -10.10 2.03
CA THR A 188 -11.52 -8.67 1.69
C THR A 188 -12.56 -8.34 0.62
N GLN A 189 -13.32 -7.27 0.77
CA GLN A 189 -14.19 -6.79 -0.30
C GLN A 189 -13.36 -6.02 -1.33
N ILE A 190 -13.57 -6.31 -2.62
CA ILE A 190 -13.04 -5.52 -3.73
C ILE A 190 -14.24 -4.94 -4.48
N LEU A 191 -14.38 -3.62 -4.45
CA LEU A 191 -15.42 -2.92 -5.20
C LEU A 191 -15.15 -3.06 -6.70
N LEU A 192 -16.21 -3.25 -7.48
CA LEU A 192 -16.16 -3.28 -8.93
C LEU A 192 -16.89 -2.05 -9.45
N ALA A 193 -16.19 -1.28 -10.27
CA ALA A 193 -16.71 -0.03 -10.76
C ALA A 193 -16.32 0.22 -12.22
N VAL A 194 -17.01 1.18 -12.82
CA VAL A 194 -16.67 1.72 -14.14
C VAL A 194 -16.29 3.18 -13.99
N ASN A 195 -15.39 3.69 -14.82
CA ASN A 195 -15.10 5.12 -14.81
C ASN A 195 -16.39 5.92 -15.09
N ALA A 196 -16.70 6.91 -14.25
CA ALA A 196 -17.95 7.66 -14.34
C ALA A 196 -18.04 8.54 -15.59
N HIS A 197 -16.90 8.86 -16.20
CA HIS A 197 -16.76 9.74 -17.36
C HIS A 197 -16.59 8.98 -18.68
N ASP A 198 -16.50 7.64 -18.63
CA ASP A 198 -16.32 6.84 -19.82
C ASP A 198 -17.65 6.51 -20.52
N ASP A 199 -17.86 7.15 -21.67
CA ASP A 199 -19.02 6.94 -22.55
C ASP A 199 -19.23 5.45 -22.91
N GLY A 200 -18.14 4.68 -23.04
CA GLY A 200 -18.20 3.26 -23.31
C GLY A 200 -18.94 2.49 -22.21
N TYR A 201 -18.79 2.89 -20.95
CA TYR A 201 -19.39 2.23 -19.79
C TYR A 201 -20.58 3.00 -19.19
N SER A 202 -21.01 4.09 -19.82
CA SER A 202 -22.16 4.91 -19.40
C SER A 202 -23.43 4.10 -19.09
N LYS A 203 -23.71 3.07 -19.89
CA LYS A 203 -24.88 2.18 -19.75
C LYS A 203 -24.72 1.06 -18.72
N VAL A 204 -23.52 0.86 -18.17
CA VAL A 204 -23.26 -0.20 -17.19
C VAL A 204 -23.59 0.32 -15.80
N ASN A 205 -24.66 -0.20 -15.22
CA ASN A 205 -25.20 0.16 -13.91
C ASN A 205 -25.16 -1.00 -12.91
N PHE A 206 -25.08 -2.23 -13.41
CA PHE A 206 -25.08 -3.44 -12.58
C PHE A 206 -23.98 -4.43 -13.00
N LEU A 207 -23.58 -5.28 -12.07
CA LEU A 207 -22.55 -6.29 -12.28
C LEU A 207 -22.80 -7.20 -13.49
N ASN A 208 -24.05 -7.60 -13.75
CA ASN A 208 -24.37 -8.47 -14.88
C ASN A 208 -24.10 -7.79 -16.24
N GLU A 209 -24.34 -6.49 -16.34
CA GLU A 209 -24.05 -5.71 -17.54
C GLU A 209 -22.54 -5.59 -17.75
N LEU A 210 -21.79 -5.36 -16.67
CA LEU A 210 -20.32 -5.35 -16.72
C LEU A 210 -19.78 -6.69 -17.23
N LYS A 211 -20.26 -7.80 -16.65
CA LYS A 211 -19.89 -9.17 -17.04
C LYS A 211 -20.15 -9.47 -18.51
N SER A 212 -21.21 -8.90 -19.09
CA SER A 212 -21.52 -9.08 -20.51
C SER A 212 -20.57 -8.33 -21.45
N LYS A 213 -19.84 -7.34 -20.91
CA LYS A 213 -18.99 -6.43 -21.68
C LYS A 213 -17.50 -6.76 -21.59
N VAL A 214 -17.07 -7.46 -20.54
CA VAL A 214 -15.66 -7.79 -20.31
C VAL A 214 -15.46 -9.30 -20.26
N ASP A 215 -14.23 -9.76 -20.50
CA ASP A 215 -13.88 -11.17 -20.26
C ASP A 215 -13.86 -11.43 -18.75
N TRP A 216 -15.02 -11.80 -18.21
CA TRP A 216 -15.21 -12.04 -16.78
C TRP A 216 -14.40 -13.22 -16.27
N THR A 217 -14.19 -14.23 -17.11
CA THR A 217 -13.42 -15.41 -16.76
C THR A 217 -11.95 -15.03 -16.59
N TYR A 218 -11.39 -14.29 -17.55
CA TYR A 218 -10.04 -13.75 -17.46
C TYR A 218 -9.87 -12.82 -16.24
N PHE A 219 -10.83 -11.91 -15.99
CA PHE A 219 -10.82 -11.04 -14.81
C PHE A 219 -10.65 -11.84 -13.51
N LYS A 220 -11.47 -12.89 -13.32
CA LYS A 220 -11.39 -13.73 -12.12
C LYS A 220 -10.03 -14.43 -12.01
N SER A 221 -9.53 -14.97 -13.12
CA SER A 221 -8.23 -15.65 -13.18
C SER A 221 -7.09 -14.70 -12.83
N VAL A 222 -7.08 -13.48 -13.37
CA VAL A 222 -6.09 -12.46 -12.98
C VAL A 222 -6.19 -12.21 -11.47
N LEU A 223 -7.39 -11.93 -10.95
CA LEU A 223 -7.58 -11.51 -9.56
C LEU A 223 -7.06 -12.53 -8.53
N VAL A 224 -7.21 -13.83 -8.80
CA VAL A 224 -6.79 -14.90 -7.87
C VAL A 224 -5.34 -15.36 -8.06
N ASN A 225 -4.71 -15.05 -9.20
CA ASN A 225 -3.33 -15.48 -9.50
C ASN A 225 -2.30 -14.34 -9.37
N GLN A 226 -2.71 -13.07 -9.54
CA GLN A 226 -1.79 -11.93 -9.60
C GLN A 226 -0.91 -11.74 -8.35
N ASP A 227 -1.38 -12.21 -7.19
CA ASP A 227 -0.72 -12.06 -5.91
C ASP A 227 0.14 -13.28 -5.52
N GLY A 228 0.33 -14.20 -6.46
CA GLY A 228 1.14 -15.41 -6.32
C GLY A 228 0.43 -16.55 -5.59
N VAL A 229 1.18 -17.64 -5.45
CA VAL A 229 0.71 -18.93 -4.91
C VAL A 229 1.60 -19.40 -3.78
N HIS A 230 1.10 -20.35 -2.98
CA HIS A 230 1.90 -21.07 -2.00
C HIS A 230 2.78 -22.10 -2.69
N GLN A 231 4.07 -22.14 -2.36
CA GLN A 231 5.00 -23.15 -2.88
C GLN A 231 5.41 -24.11 -1.76
N ILE A 232 5.17 -25.40 -1.95
CA ILE A 232 5.58 -26.45 -0.99
C ILE A 232 6.36 -27.51 -1.75
N GLY A 233 7.68 -27.54 -1.51
CA GLY A 233 8.60 -28.32 -2.31
C GLY A 233 8.52 -27.90 -3.78
N LYS A 234 8.05 -28.82 -4.63
CA LYS A 234 7.89 -28.60 -6.08
C LYS A 234 6.44 -28.37 -6.52
N ARG A 235 5.49 -28.28 -5.57
CA ARG A 235 4.06 -28.10 -5.86
C ARG A 235 3.60 -26.69 -5.51
N TYR A 236 2.60 -26.23 -6.24
CA TYR A 236 2.00 -24.91 -6.09
C TYR A 236 0.53 -25.05 -5.68
N TYR A 237 0.10 -24.20 -4.75
CA TYR A 237 -1.24 -24.24 -4.16
C TYR A 237 -1.86 -22.85 -4.15
N PRO A 238 -3.18 -22.72 -4.37
CA PRO A 238 -3.83 -21.43 -4.44
C PRO A 238 -3.74 -20.69 -3.10
N ALA A 239 -3.39 -19.41 -3.16
CA ALA A 239 -3.34 -18.54 -1.98
C ALA A 239 -4.54 -17.56 -1.91
N TYR A 240 -5.31 -17.46 -2.98
CA TYR A 240 -6.46 -16.57 -3.09
C TYR A 240 -7.61 -17.28 -3.80
N ARG A 241 -8.84 -16.91 -3.45
CA ARG A 241 -10.06 -17.35 -4.15
C ARG A 241 -11.13 -16.29 -4.08
N ILE A 242 -12.01 -16.25 -5.07
CA ILE A 242 -13.24 -15.47 -5.01
C ILE A 242 -14.28 -16.33 -4.31
N SER A 243 -14.69 -15.94 -3.10
CA SER A 243 -15.67 -16.70 -2.32
C SER A 243 -17.11 -16.27 -2.59
N LYS A 244 -17.30 -15.02 -3.03
CA LYS A 244 -18.62 -14.47 -3.34
C LYS A 244 -18.53 -13.31 -4.33
N GLU A 245 -19.58 -13.19 -5.15
CA GLU A 245 -19.85 -11.99 -5.95
C GLU A 245 -21.13 -11.35 -5.39
N PHE A 246 -21.13 -10.03 -5.24
CA PHE A 246 -22.28 -9.26 -4.76
C PHE A 246 -22.85 -8.41 -5.89
N ASN A 247 -24.18 -8.38 -5.97
CA ASN A 247 -24.88 -7.37 -6.75
C ASN A 247 -24.68 -5.98 -6.12
N LEU A 248 -25.10 -4.93 -6.82
CA LEU A 248 -24.89 -3.56 -6.39
C LEU A 248 -25.40 -3.27 -4.96
N ASP A 249 -26.63 -3.67 -4.64
CA ASP A 249 -27.24 -3.33 -3.35
C ASP A 249 -26.54 -4.05 -2.19
N ASP A 250 -26.21 -5.34 -2.37
CA ASP A 250 -25.44 -6.12 -1.40
C ASP A 250 -24.01 -5.57 -1.25
N SER A 251 -23.40 -5.11 -2.35
CA SER A 251 -22.07 -4.50 -2.34
C SER A 251 -22.03 -3.21 -1.52
N ILE A 252 -22.99 -2.31 -1.75
CA ILE A 252 -23.08 -1.04 -1.01
C ILE A 252 -23.37 -1.33 0.46
N LYS A 253 -24.33 -2.22 0.75
CA LYS A 253 -24.64 -2.60 2.13
C LYS A 253 -23.43 -3.19 2.85
N TYR A 254 -22.70 -4.10 2.20
CA TYR A 254 -21.50 -4.69 2.77
C TYR A 254 -20.42 -3.65 3.01
N PHE A 255 -20.20 -2.74 2.04
CA PHE A 255 -19.23 -1.65 2.14
C PHE A 255 -19.56 -0.71 3.30
N GLU A 256 -20.80 -0.24 3.42
CA GLU A 256 -21.25 0.63 4.52
C GLU A 256 -21.12 -0.05 5.90
N THR A 257 -21.28 -1.37 5.96
CA THR A 257 -21.24 -2.13 7.22
C THR A 257 -19.83 -2.50 7.66
N ASN A 258 -18.95 -2.81 6.71
CA ASN A 258 -17.65 -3.43 6.98
C ASN A 258 -16.45 -2.52 6.68
N SER A 259 -16.68 -1.36 6.05
CA SER A 259 -15.64 -0.36 5.84
C SER A 259 -15.74 0.77 6.86
N THR A 260 -14.60 1.37 7.19
CA THR A 260 -14.54 2.57 8.04
C THR A 260 -13.94 3.71 7.24
N THR A 261 -14.68 4.81 7.11
CA THR A 261 -14.17 6.03 6.48
C THR A 261 -13.70 7.00 7.55
N ALA A 262 -12.41 7.30 7.55
CA ALA A 262 -11.80 8.20 8.51
C ALA A 262 -12.03 9.67 8.12
N LYS A 263 -12.45 10.48 9.09
CA LYS A 263 -12.56 11.92 8.90
C LYS A 263 -11.21 12.59 9.04
N MET A 264 -10.98 13.64 8.25
CA MET A 264 -9.69 14.31 8.20
C MET A 264 -9.31 14.96 9.54
N ASP A 265 -10.28 15.51 10.27
CA ASP A 265 -10.06 16.12 11.59
C ASP A 265 -9.66 15.10 12.67
N GLU A 266 -10.25 13.90 12.63
CA GLU A 266 -9.88 12.78 13.49
C GLU A 266 -8.47 12.28 13.16
N LEU A 267 -8.15 12.13 11.87
CA LEU A 267 -6.81 11.74 11.40
C LEU A 267 -5.74 12.75 11.82
N VAL A 268 -6.02 14.06 11.71
CA VAL A 268 -5.10 15.13 12.13
C VAL A 268 -4.83 15.06 13.64
N LYS A 269 -5.88 14.94 14.47
CA LYS A 269 -5.71 14.81 15.93
C LYS A 269 -4.87 13.59 16.30
N TRP A 270 -5.14 12.46 15.65
CA TRP A 270 -4.40 11.23 15.87
C TRP A 270 -2.92 11.37 15.45
N ARG A 271 -2.66 11.97 14.28
CA ARG A 271 -1.31 12.27 13.77
C ARG A 271 -0.52 13.17 14.73
N ASP A 272 -1.16 14.21 15.28
CA ASP A 272 -0.51 15.10 16.24
C ASP A 272 -0.16 14.37 17.54
N GLY A 273 -0.97 13.39 17.95
CA GLY A 273 -0.64 12.45 19.03
C GLY A 273 0.60 11.62 18.73
N CYS A 274 0.73 11.12 17.49
CA CYS A 274 1.93 10.41 17.04
C CYS A 274 3.18 11.30 17.06
N PHE A 275 3.08 12.56 16.60
CA PHE A 275 4.21 13.49 16.66
C PHE A 275 4.71 13.72 18.08
N LYS A 276 3.80 13.92 19.04
CA LYS A 276 4.16 14.06 20.46
C LYS A 276 4.87 12.82 20.99
N LEU A 277 4.38 11.63 20.66
CA LEU A 277 5.01 10.38 21.04
C LEU A 277 6.44 10.26 20.46
N TYR A 278 6.61 10.56 19.18
CA TYR A 278 7.92 10.50 18.53
C TYR A 278 8.90 11.53 19.11
N ASP A 279 8.46 12.76 19.35
CA ASP A 279 9.30 13.79 19.95
C ASP A 279 9.69 13.42 21.39
N ASP A 280 8.78 12.87 22.20
CA ASP A 280 9.09 12.41 23.57
C ASP A 280 10.12 11.26 23.57
N VAL A 281 9.92 10.25 22.71
CA VAL A 281 10.84 9.12 22.56
C VAL A 281 12.23 9.58 22.11
N TRP A 282 12.29 10.46 21.12
CA TRP A 282 13.55 11.00 20.61
C TRP A 282 14.27 11.86 21.65
N ALA A 283 13.56 12.80 22.29
CA ALA A 283 14.15 13.70 23.29
C ALA A 283 14.71 12.94 24.50
N LYS A 284 14.00 11.92 24.99
CA LYS A 284 14.48 11.05 26.08
C LYS A 284 15.72 10.26 25.65
N THR A 285 15.72 9.77 24.41
CA THR A 285 16.87 9.03 23.87
C THR A 285 18.11 9.92 23.74
N GLU A 286 17.98 11.12 23.17
CA GLU A 286 19.12 12.07 23.05
C GLU A 286 19.63 12.52 24.42
N LYS A 287 18.73 12.71 25.40
CA LYS A 287 19.15 12.99 26.79
C LYS A 287 20.01 11.85 27.35
N ILE A 288 19.61 10.60 27.13
CA ILE A 288 20.38 9.43 27.57
C ILE A 288 21.74 9.36 26.84
N ARG A 289 21.78 9.65 25.54
CA ARG A 289 23.04 9.69 24.76
C ARG A 289 23.99 10.81 25.18
N SER A 290 23.44 11.88 25.75
CA SER A 290 24.23 13.02 26.25
C SER A 290 24.75 12.78 27.67
N ASP A 291 24.19 11.81 28.40
CA ASP A 291 24.67 11.46 29.73
C ASP A 291 26.04 10.78 29.64
N GLN A 292 26.94 11.13 30.56
CA GLN A 292 28.31 10.64 30.50
C GLN A 292 28.49 9.19 30.97
N ASN A 293 27.54 8.64 31.73
CA ASN A 293 27.63 7.33 32.36
C ASN A 293 26.30 6.57 32.23
N ASP A 294 26.40 5.24 32.20
CA ASP A 294 25.33 4.24 32.25
C ASP A 294 24.24 4.41 31.19
N GLN A 295 24.64 4.78 29.97
CA GLN A 295 23.67 5.04 28.90
C GLN A 295 22.85 3.80 28.55
N GLN A 296 23.47 2.62 28.53
CA GLN A 296 22.80 1.37 28.18
C GLN A 296 21.67 1.02 29.18
N THR A 297 21.93 1.10 30.48
CA THR A 297 20.92 0.75 31.50
C THR A 297 19.80 1.79 31.52
N LYS A 298 20.14 3.07 31.39
CA LYS A 298 19.13 4.14 31.24
C LYS A 298 18.25 3.91 30.03
N PHE A 299 18.84 3.55 28.89
CA PHE A 299 18.09 3.24 27.68
C PHE A 299 17.20 2.01 27.85
N LEU A 300 17.70 0.92 28.43
CA LEU A 300 16.88 -0.26 28.71
C LEU A 300 15.69 0.08 29.62
N ASN A 301 15.90 0.86 30.69
CA ASN A 301 14.84 1.26 31.61
C ASN A 301 13.79 2.13 30.92
N PHE A 302 14.24 3.11 30.13
CA PHE A 302 13.37 3.91 29.28
C PHE A 302 12.58 3.04 28.29
N PHE A 303 13.25 2.12 27.60
CA PHE A 303 12.61 1.27 26.60
C PHE A 303 11.58 0.33 27.22
N LYS A 304 11.86 -0.24 28.40
CA LYS A 304 10.86 -1.03 29.17
C LYS A 304 9.60 -0.22 29.40
N GLU A 305 9.73 1.01 29.91
CA GLU A 305 8.58 1.88 30.16
C GLU A 305 7.84 2.24 28.86
N PHE A 306 8.58 2.65 27.83
CA PHE A 306 8.02 2.93 26.50
C PHE A 306 7.28 1.72 25.94
N TYR A 307 7.88 0.53 26.03
CA TYR A 307 7.29 -0.68 25.48
C TYR A 307 6.00 -1.04 26.20
N THR A 308 5.99 -1.00 27.53
CA THR A 308 4.80 -1.30 28.33
C THR A 308 3.67 -0.28 28.11
N LYS A 309 3.98 1.02 28.02
CA LYS A 309 2.95 2.07 27.97
C LYS A 309 2.53 2.49 26.57
N ASN A 310 3.47 2.51 25.62
CA ASN A 310 3.32 3.23 24.36
C ASN A 310 3.58 2.37 23.11
N SER A 311 4.09 1.12 23.22
CA SER A 311 4.42 0.30 22.03
C SER A 311 3.24 0.08 21.08
N ALA A 312 2.03 -0.15 21.61
CA ALA A 312 0.83 -0.34 20.80
C ALA A 312 0.45 0.93 20.02
N GLN A 313 0.52 2.10 20.67
CA GLN A 313 0.31 3.39 20.02
C GLN A 313 1.40 3.65 18.97
N PHE A 314 2.67 3.40 19.30
CA PHE A 314 3.79 3.54 18.38
C PHE A 314 3.61 2.68 17.12
N TYR A 315 3.25 1.40 17.30
CA TYR A 315 2.99 0.48 16.19
C TYR A 315 1.82 0.93 15.31
N SER A 316 0.81 1.57 15.90
CA SER A 316 -0.28 2.17 15.13
C SER A 316 0.19 3.40 14.36
N CYS A 317 0.97 4.27 15.01
CA CYS A 317 1.53 5.48 14.42
C CYS A 317 2.44 5.19 13.22
N GLN A 318 3.34 4.21 13.34
CA GLN A 318 4.34 3.92 12.30
C GLN A 318 3.74 3.38 11.00
N LYS A 319 2.47 2.99 10.98
CA LYS A 319 1.78 2.56 9.76
C LYS A 319 1.38 3.73 8.87
N LEU A 320 1.20 4.93 9.44
CA LEU A 320 0.56 6.06 8.76
C LEU A 320 1.35 7.37 8.86
N VAL A 321 2.25 7.51 9.84
CA VAL A 321 2.93 8.78 10.16
C VAL A 321 4.42 8.57 10.32
N ARG A 322 5.20 9.42 9.63
CA ARG A 322 6.66 9.43 9.72
C ARG A 322 7.12 10.04 11.05
N PRO A 323 8.09 9.43 11.73
CA PRO A 323 8.65 9.97 12.96
C PRO A 323 9.81 10.94 12.72
N ALA A 324 10.33 11.00 11.49
CA ALA A 324 11.48 11.80 11.10
C ALA A 324 11.50 12.08 9.58
N ASN A 325 12.24 13.12 9.20
CA ASN A 325 12.62 13.44 7.84
C ASN A 325 14.13 13.22 7.70
N ILE A 326 14.55 12.41 6.72
CA ILE A 326 15.97 12.12 6.45
C ILE A 326 16.81 13.40 6.23
N ASN A 327 16.22 14.43 5.61
CA ASN A 327 16.91 15.67 5.28
C ASN A 327 16.99 16.65 6.47
N ASP A 328 16.28 16.37 7.56
CA ASP A 328 16.29 17.17 8.80
C ASP A 328 17.25 16.54 9.83
N ASP A 329 16.99 15.28 10.20
CA ASP A 329 17.82 14.50 11.13
C ASP A 329 17.86 13.03 10.72
N ALA A 330 18.92 12.64 10.02
CA ALA A 330 19.13 11.26 9.59
C ALA A 330 19.30 10.29 10.77
N ARG A 331 19.92 10.72 11.89
CA ARG A 331 20.08 9.86 13.08
C ARG A 331 18.73 9.52 13.67
N ARG A 332 17.83 10.51 13.74
CA ARG A 332 16.45 10.31 14.20
C ARG A 332 15.70 9.33 13.31
N LEU A 333 15.79 9.47 11.99
CA LEU A 333 15.14 8.53 11.07
C LEU A 333 15.62 7.10 11.29
N TRP A 334 16.94 6.89 11.27
CA TRP A 334 17.50 5.55 11.39
C TRP A 334 17.21 4.93 12.75
N PHE A 335 17.28 5.71 13.83
CA PHE A 335 16.83 5.26 15.15
C PHE A 335 15.41 4.71 15.10
N PHE A 336 14.45 5.46 14.54
CA PHE A 336 13.08 4.98 14.44
C PHE A 336 12.90 3.82 13.46
N ALA A 337 13.69 3.72 12.40
CA ALA A 337 13.67 2.56 11.50
C ALA A 337 14.03 1.26 12.25
N TYR A 338 14.96 1.30 13.21
CA TYR A 338 15.28 0.17 14.08
C TYR A 338 14.17 -0.14 15.09
N ILE A 339 13.55 0.88 15.72
CA ILE A 339 12.40 0.64 16.61
C ILE A 339 11.21 0.05 15.83
N GLN A 340 10.99 0.52 14.60
CA GLN A 340 10.00 -0.04 13.67
C GLN A 340 10.31 -1.50 13.35
N ALA A 341 11.57 -1.84 13.09
CA ALA A 341 11.96 -3.22 12.84
C ALA A 341 11.69 -4.14 14.03
N PHE A 342 12.07 -3.70 15.25
CA PHE A 342 11.78 -4.42 16.49
C PHE A 342 10.28 -4.70 16.65
N THR A 343 9.45 -3.67 16.50
CA THR A 343 8.00 -3.77 16.70
C THR A 343 7.30 -4.54 15.57
N ASN A 344 7.78 -4.43 14.32
CA ASN A 344 7.28 -5.24 13.22
C ASN A 344 7.54 -6.71 13.48
N LEU A 345 8.74 -7.08 13.93
CA LEU A 345 9.09 -8.47 14.21
C LEU A 345 8.22 -9.04 15.35
N GLU A 346 8.07 -8.31 16.46
CA GLU A 346 7.21 -8.72 17.58
C GLU A 346 5.74 -8.88 17.16
N LYS A 347 5.18 -7.91 16.44
CA LYS A 347 3.79 -7.95 15.98
C LYS A 347 3.51 -9.04 14.95
N ASN A 348 4.54 -9.60 14.35
CA ASN A 348 4.44 -10.74 13.44
C ASN A 348 4.82 -12.07 14.11
N GLY A 349 4.69 -12.15 15.43
CA GLY A 349 4.77 -13.42 16.16
C GLY A 349 6.20 -13.87 16.43
N PHE A 350 7.08 -12.92 16.72
CA PHE A 350 8.40 -13.20 17.25
C PHE A 350 8.57 -12.56 18.62
N TYR A 351 9.56 -13.02 19.36
CA TYR A 351 9.98 -12.36 20.60
C TYR A 351 11.50 -12.41 20.71
N PHE A 352 12.06 -11.42 21.40
CA PHE A 352 13.49 -11.38 21.69
C PHE A 352 13.75 -12.03 23.05
N SER A 353 14.51 -13.13 23.06
CA SER A 353 15.00 -13.78 24.28
C SER A 353 16.28 -13.09 24.76
N CYS A 354 16.23 -12.54 25.97
CA CYS A 354 17.37 -11.83 26.54
C CYS A 354 18.44 -12.74 27.16
N SER A 355 18.10 -14.00 27.45
CA SER A 355 19.07 -15.03 27.84
C SER A 355 19.92 -15.45 26.65
N ASP A 356 19.27 -15.73 25.52
CA ASP A 356 19.92 -16.28 24.32
C ASP A 356 20.42 -15.20 23.37
N LYS A 357 19.99 -13.95 23.58
CA LYS A 357 20.32 -12.77 22.76
C LYS A 357 19.96 -13.00 21.30
N ALA A 358 18.75 -13.51 21.07
CA ALA A 358 18.25 -13.86 19.75
C ALA A 358 16.74 -13.71 19.66
N TRP A 359 16.26 -13.51 18.43
CA TRP A 359 14.83 -13.53 18.10
C TRP A 359 14.36 -14.95 17.82
N PHE A 360 13.21 -15.31 18.38
CA PHE A 360 12.58 -16.61 18.21
C PHE A 360 11.14 -16.47 17.76
N TYR A 361 10.68 -17.43 16.95
CA TYR A 361 9.26 -17.56 16.63
C TYR A 361 8.46 -17.78 17.91
N ASN A 362 7.36 -17.04 18.03
CA ASN A 362 6.45 -17.06 19.16
C ASN A 362 5.12 -17.67 18.71
N ALA A 363 4.88 -18.92 19.10
CA ALA A 363 3.61 -19.57 18.76
C ALA A 363 2.44 -18.85 19.43
N LYS A 364 1.36 -18.66 18.69
CA LYS A 364 0.08 -18.21 19.26
C LYS A 364 -0.52 -19.30 20.13
N VAL A 365 -0.95 -18.93 21.33
CA VAL A 365 -1.76 -19.79 22.21
C VAL A 365 -3.23 -19.69 21.80
N ASP A 366 -3.66 -18.49 21.45
CA ASP A 366 -4.98 -18.17 20.90
C ASP A 366 -4.89 -16.95 19.95
N ASP A 367 -6.02 -16.44 19.47
CA ASP A 367 -6.04 -15.31 18.52
C ASP A 367 -5.42 -14.01 19.08
N ALA A 368 -5.43 -13.84 20.41
CA ALA A 368 -5.00 -12.63 21.11
C ALA A 368 -3.63 -12.76 21.81
N HIS A 369 -3.19 -13.99 22.13
CA HIS A 369 -2.03 -14.22 22.98
C HIS A 369 -0.96 -15.06 22.31
N PHE A 370 0.29 -14.64 22.51
CA PHE A 370 1.47 -15.44 22.21
C PHE A 370 1.97 -16.18 23.44
N PHE A 371 2.68 -17.29 23.22
CA PHE A 371 3.19 -18.15 24.29
C PHE A 371 4.16 -17.39 25.21
N ASN A 372 5.07 -16.60 24.62
CA ASN A 372 5.99 -15.74 25.36
C ASN A 372 5.50 -14.30 25.37
N ASP A 373 5.59 -13.66 26.54
CA ASP A 373 5.26 -12.25 26.73
C ASP A 373 6.54 -11.41 26.67
N GLN A 374 6.64 -10.54 25.66
CA GLN A 374 7.81 -9.68 25.45
C GLN A 374 8.07 -8.75 26.65
N ASN A 375 7.06 -8.30 27.41
CA ASN A 375 7.29 -7.50 28.61
C ASN A 375 8.04 -8.30 29.68
N LYS A 376 7.73 -9.59 29.84
CA LYS A 376 8.40 -10.48 30.80
C LYS A 376 9.85 -10.73 30.39
N GLU A 377 10.10 -10.90 29.10
CA GLU A 377 11.46 -11.02 28.56
C GLU A 377 12.25 -9.73 28.78
N LEU A 378 11.66 -8.58 28.43
CA LEU A 378 12.26 -7.27 28.66
C LEU A 378 12.62 -7.05 30.13
N ALA A 379 11.72 -7.40 31.06
CA ALA A 379 11.94 -7.25 32.50
C ALA A 379 13.24 -7.94 32.99
N ARG A 380 13.59 -9.09 32.39
CA ARG A 380 14.78 -9.90 32.73
C ARG A 380 16.04 -9.49 31.98
N CYS A 381 15.93 -8.64 30.96
CA CYS A 381 17.09 -8.19 30.18
C CYS A 381 18.10 -7.42 31.01
N ARG A 382 19.38 -7.63 30.69
CA ARG A 382 20.48 -6.73 31.07
C ARG A 382 20.77 -5.79 29.90
N ALA A 383 21.24 -4.58 30.21
CA ALA A 383 21.47 -3.52 29.23
C ALA A 383 22.29 -3.98 28.01
N ARG A 384 23.48 -4.54 28.27
CA ARG A 384 24.39 -5.10 27.24
C ARG A 384 23.77 -6.19 26.33
N ASN A 385 22.75 -6.90 26.80
CA ASN A 385 22.10 -7.96 26.04
C ASN A 385 20.90 -7.44 25.23
N PHE A 386 20.39 -6.27 25.56
CA PHE A 386 19.17 -5.75 24.95
C PHE A 386 19.45 -5.01 23.65
N GLU A 387 20.52 -4.23 23.56
CA GLU A 387 20.79 -3.40 22.37
C GLU A 387 20.99 -4.20 21.09
N ILE A 388 21.61 -5.38 21.19
CA ILE A 388 21.79 -6.27 20.03
C ILE A 388 20.45 -6.71 19.40
N SER A 389 19.34 -6.60 20.14
CA SER A 389 18.00 -6.91 19.62
C SER A 389 17.61 -6.02 18.43
N PHE A 390 18.07 -4.77 18.37
CA PHE A 390 17.72 -3.83 17.30
C PHE A 390 18.43 -4.20 15.98
N ASP A 391 19.74 -4.43 16.03
CA ASP A 391 20.49 -4.91 14.86
C ASP A 391 19.99 -6.29 14.40
N GLN A 392 19.75 -7.20 15.34
CA GLN A 392 19.20 -8.50 15.01
C GLN A 392 17.75 -8.45 14.51
N ALA A 393 16.96 -7.44 14.86
CA ALA A 393 15.60 -7.31 14.36
C ALA A 393 15.58 -7.15 12.84
N ILE A 394 16.54 -6.40 12.28
CA ILE A 394 16.74 -6.29 10.83
C ILE A 394 16.91 -7.67 10.21
N ASN A 395 17.87 -8.46 10.72
CA ASN A 395 18.10 -9.81 10.23
C ASN A 395 16.88 -10.73 10.46
N GLY A 396 16.19 -10.56 11.58
CA GLY A 396 14.96 -11.29 11.92
C GLY A 396 13.84 -11.06 10.90
N LEU A 397 13.63 -9.83 10.43
CA LEU A 397 12.67 -9.51 9.36
C LEU A 397 13.00 -10.23 8.04
N SER A 398 14.28 -10.51 7.77
CA SER A 398 14.70 -11.35 6.63
C SER A 398 14.30 -12.81 6.83
N LEU A 399 14.59 -13.35 8.02
CA LEU A 399 14.33 -14.73 8.39
C LEU A 399 12.83 -15.04 8.41
N MET A 400 11.99 -14.02 8.66
CA MET A 400 10.55 -14.14 8.55
C MET A 400 10.10 -14.75 7.21
N LYS A 401 10.77 -14.46 6.09
CA LYS A 401 10.42 -15.04 4.77
C LYS A 401 10.40 -16.58 4.77
N ASN A 402 11.23 -17.20 5.60
CA ASN A 402 11.34 -18.66 5.69
C ASN A 402 10.40 -19.28 6.73
N GLN A 403 10.00 -18.52 7.74
CA GLN A 403 9.21 -19.02 8.88
C GLN A 403 7.74 -18.61 8.81
N THR A 404 7.45 -17.52 8.11
CA THR A 404 6.12 -16.94 7.91
C THR A 404 5.97 -16.53 6.46
N ASN A 405 4.75 -16.51 5.93
CA ASN A 405 4.53 -16.03 4.56
C ASN A 405 4.47 -14.51 4.44
N LYS A 406 4.94 -13.78 5.47
CA LYS A 406 5.10 -12.34 5.51
C LYS A 406 6.55 -12.00 5.78
N ASN A 407 7.03 -10.94 5.17
CA ASN A 407 8.31 -10.34 5.51
C ASN A 407 8.18 -8.83 5.32
N PHE A 408 9.26 -8.12 5.58
CA PHE A 408 9.35 -6.68 5.35
C PHE A 408 10.65 -6.41 4.61
N ARG A 409 10.66 -5.34 3.80
CA ARG A 409 11.90 -4.72 3.34
C ARG A 409 11.84 -3.23 3.53
N PHE A 410 12.99 -2.61 3.70
CA PHE A 410 13.11 -1.17 3.77
C PHE A 410 13.36 -0.61 2.37
N ILE A 411 12.58 0.38 1.96
CA ILE A 411 12.74 1.08 0.69
C ILE A 411 13.11 2.53 0.98
N GLU A 412 14.31 2.94 0.62
CA GLU A 412 14.69 4.36 0.57
C GLU A 412 14.13 5.02 -0.68
N TYR A 413 14.36 4.40 -1.84
CA TYR A 413 13.99 4.90 -3.15
C TYR A 413 13.65 3.73 -4.09
N ASP A 414 12.48 3.78 -4.74
CA ASP A 414 12.05 2.72 -5.65
C ASP A 414 12.71 2.84 -7.04
N THR A 415 14.00 2.50 -7.10
CA THR A 415 14.88 2.61 -8.28
C THR A 415 14.69 1.52 -9.31
N GLN A 416 13.85 0.53 -9.04
CA GLN A 416 13.80 -0.68 -9.85
C GLN A 416 13.35 -0.38 -11.28
N ARG A 417 13.65 -1.28 -12.22
CA ARG A 417 13.07 -1.19 -13.56
C ARG A 417 11.55 -1.35 -13.44
N GLY A 418 10.81 -0.35 -13.90
CA GLY A 418 9.36 -0.28 -13.67
C GLY A 418 8.99 0.07 -12.23
N GLY A 419 9.93 0.59 -11.45
CA GLY A 419 9.68 1.18 -10.14
C GLY A 419 8.95 2.51 -10.29
N SER A 420 8.35 2.98 -9.20
CA SER A 420 7.70 4.29 -9.16
C SER A 420 8.69 5.46 -9.22
N HIS A 421 9.98 5.21 -8.96
CA HIS A 421 11.01 6.24 -8.84
C HIS A 421 10.64 7.29 -7.78
N GLN A 422 10.04 6.86 -6.67
CA GLN A 422 9.66 7.71 -5.54
C GLN A 422 10.51 7.39 -4.30
N LYS A 423 10.78 8.42 -3.48
CA LYS A 423 11.45 8.29 -2.18
C LYS A 423 10.43 7.88 -1.12
N LEU A 424 10.71 6.78 -0.41
CA LEU A 424 9.81 6.19 0.59
C LEU A 424 10.37 6.33 2.00
N TYR A 425 11.58 5.84 2.26
CA TYR A 425 12.17 5.66 3.60
C TYR A 425 11.23 4.93 4.57
N SER A 426 10.75 3.76 4.16
CA SER A 426 9.70 3.01 4.86
C SER A 426 9.96 1.50 4.85
N TRP A 427 9.56 0.83 5.94
CA TRP A 427 9.38 -0.61 5.96
C TRP A 427 8.07 -0.96 5.26
N VAL A 428 8.16 -1.64 4.12
CA VAL A 428 6.98 -2.12 3.40
C VAL A 428 6.81 -3.62 3.61
N PRO A 429 5.56 -4.11 3.77
CA PRO A 429 5.31 -5.53 3.84
C PRO A 429 5.55 -6.17 2.47
N GLU A 430 6.10 -7.39 2.47
CA GLU A 430 6.05 -8.28 1.32
C GLU A 430 5.47 -9.66 1.71
N THR A 431 5.12 -10.39 0.67
CA THR A 431 4.54 -11.72 0.77
C THR A 431 5.56 -12.73 0.27
N ALA A 432 5.69 -13.86 0.96
CA ALA A 432 6.53 -14.97 0.52
C ALA A 432 5.91 -15.77 -0.65
N LYS A 433 4.71 -15.38 -1.12
CA LYS A 433 4.01 -16.03 -2.23
C LYS A 433 4.74 -15.80 -3.55
N THR A 434 5.10 -16.90 -4.20
CA THR A 434 5.86 -16.94 -5.45
C THR A 434 4.96 -16.71 -6.67
N SER A 435 5.47 -16.02 -7.68
CA SER A 435 4.88 -15.96 -9.02
C SER A 435 5.39 -17.13 -9.86
N VAL A 436 4.49 -17.98 -10.38
CA VAL A 436 4.86 -19.18 -11.16
C VAL A 436 4.75 -18.88 -12.64
N CYS A 437 5.77 -18.21 -13.18
CA CYS A 437 5.82 -17.89 -14.61
C CYS A 437 5.93 -19.19 -15.44
N LYS A 438 5.15 -19.28 -16.53
CA LYS A 438 5.18 -20.43 -17.45
C LYS A 438 6.58 -20.70 -18.01
N ASN A 439 7.30 -19.63 -18.33
CA ASN A 439 8.68 -19.71 -18.79
C ASN A 439 9.63 -19.44 -17.61
N PRO A 440 10.49 -20.41 -17.24
CA PRO A 440 11.46 -20.23 -16.16
C PRO A 440 12.46 -19.10 -16.39
N LYS A 441 12.68 -18.67 -17.64
CA LYS A 441 13.52 -17.50 -17.96
C LYS A 441 12.81 -16.18 -17.62
N ASP A 442 11.48 -16.20 -17.63
CA ASP A 442 10.63 -15.09 -17.22
C ASP A 442 10.32 -15.14 -15.73
N THR A 443 10.70 -16.24 -15.04
CA THR A 443 10.90 -16.22 -13.60
C THR A 443 12.03 -15.24 -13.33
N ILE A 444 11.64 -13.99 -13.14
CA ILE A 444 12.53 -12.97 -12.65
C ILE A 444 13.02 -13.52 -11.32
N LYS A 445 14.30 -13.91 -11.28
CA LYS A 445 14.99 -14.09 -10.02
C LYS A 445 14.72 -12.79 -9.29
N GLU A 446 13.81 -12.81 -8.30
CA GLU A 446 13.60 -11.69 -7.41
C GLU A 446 15.02 -11.28 -7.02
N LYS A 447 15.49 -10.14 -7.55
CA LYS A 447 16.83 -9.67 -7.22
C LYS A 447 16.84 -9.67 -5.71
N GLN A 448 17.78 -10.37 -5.08
CA GLN A 448 17.88 -10.40 -3.62
C GLN A 448 17.77 -8.96 -3.15
N PHE A 449 16.60 -8.60 -2.62
CA PHE A 449 16.35 -7.23 -2.26
C PHE A 449 17.29 -6.95 -1.09
N VAL A 450 17.98 -5.81 -1.17
CA VAL A 450 18.68 -5.30 0.00
C VAL A 450 17.58 -5.01 1.02
N LEU A 451 17.50 -5.85 2.05
CA LEU A 451 16.48 -5.79 3.08
C LEU A 451 16.51 -4.45 3.80
N PHE A 452 17.72 -3.97 4.08
CA PHE A 452 18.03 -2.75 4.79
C PHE A 452 19.40 -2.24 4.30
N PRO A 453 19.63 -0.91 4.24
CA PRO A 453 20.90 -0.35 3.79
C PRO A 453 22.08 -0.91 4.59
N GLN A 454 23.15 -1.32 3.90
CA GLN A 454 24.30 -2.01 4.52
C GLN A 454 25.24 -1.07 5.28
N ASP A 455 25.19 0.22 4.98
CA ASP A 455 25.98 1.29 5.56
C ASP A 455 25.35 1.91 6.81
N ILE A 456 24.13 1.50 7.15
CA ILE A 456 23.41 1.97 8.33
C ILE A 456 23.54 0.94 9.46
N VAL A 457 24.01 1.40 10.62
CA VAL A 457 24.21 0.59 11.82
C VAL A 457 23.52 1.22 13.02
N TRP A 458 23.07 0.40 13.96
CA TRP A 458 22.51 0.90 15.22
C TRP A 458 23.59 1.63 16.02
N PRO A 459 23.38 2.91 16.37
CA PRO A 459 24.35 3.63 17.18
C PRO A 459 24.21 3.19 18.65
N ASN A 460 25.09 2.30 19.10
CA ASN A 460 25.11 1.77 20.47
C ASN A 460 25.20 2.88 21.54
N PHE A 461 24.65 2.60 22.72
CA PHE A 461 24.83 3.44 23.91
C PHE A 461 26.10 3.00 24.67
N THR A 462 26.81 3.94 25.30
CA THR A 462 28.07 3.65 25.98
C THR A 462 27.86 2.90 27.30
N PRO A 463 28.57 1.77 27.56
CA PRO A 463 28.55 1.09 28.86
C PRO A 463 29.35 1.88 29.91
N ASP A 464 29.16 1.55 31.19
CA ASP A 464 29.95 2.15 32.28
C ASP A 464 31.44 1.71 32.27
N ASP A 465 31.74 0.54 31.72
CA ASP A 465 33.06 -0.10 31.82
C ASP A 465 34.14 0.51 30.91
N ASP A 466 33.78 1.40 29.97
CA ASP A 466 34.70 1.98 28.97
C ASP A 466 35.51 3.20 29.49
N LYS A 467 35.42 3.53 30.79
CA LYS A 467 36.21 4.63 31.40
C LYS A 467 37.39 4.20 32.25
N THR A 468 37.62 2.90 32.42
CA THR A 468 38.89 2.43 32.98
C THR A 468 39.89 2.17 31.87
N ILE A 469 40.66 3.21 31.54
CA ILE A 469 42.02 3.28 30.97
C ILE A 469 42.08 4.49 30.02
N GLN A 470 42.36 5.67 30.58
CA GLN A 470 43.18 6.70 29.95
C GLN A 470 44.20 7.18 30.97
#